data_AF-A0A2V9DKP5-F1
#
_entry.id   AF-A0A2V9DKP5-F1
#
_cell.length_a   1.000
_cell.length_b   1.000
_cell.length_c   1.000
_cell.angle_alpha   90.00
_cell.angle_beta   90.00
_cell.angle_gamma   90.00
#
_symmetry.space_group_name_H-M   'P 1'
#
loop_
_entity.id
_entity.type
_entity.pdbx_description
1 polymer ?
#
loop_
_entity_poly.entity_id
_entity_poly.type
_entity_poly.pdbx_seq_one_letter_code
_entity_poly.pdbx_strand_id
1 'polypeptide(L)'
;MENGNHRNGNNAVRERERLDFSKIKSSIQIPNLIEVQRLSYQRFLQMDLLPSEREDTGLQSVFTSVFPIQDFRGLSQLDFVDYSIGNWECKCGNLKGLHHLRATCRNCGASVVTNPYQTGDVICSKCGTFNKNTPTFCNKCGDPVAMQLKYDVNECQERGMTYAAPLKVTIRLTIYDKDPDTGAKNVRDIKEQEVFFGDIPLMTDNGTFIINGTERVIVSQLHRSPGVFYETANNRSYFLGKIIPYRGSWVEFEYDTKNVLYVRIDRKRKFLGSIFLRALGMKSNEEILRTFFQVERVTLRDSEYYWNLSEGVIDRKLSHEIKAPRSEEVLIAAHRRITEPVYKELVKAKIAQVRVSLGDLEGAFTVADLVNRQTGEVLLEANRPLTPEIWAALPEAGITGVDIFFPDRDDTGVVVTRTLDKDSIRSSREALIEIYRKLRPGDPPTLETATALFNGMFFDPRKYDFSKVGRLKFNIKLGLETPLETRTLDSTDFVAAIRYLLKLRKNIGTVDDIDHLGNRRVRAVGELLENQFRIGLVRMERAIKEKMSVYQEMSTAMPHDLVNAKPVMAAIREFFGSSQLSQFM
;
A
#
# COMPACT_ATOMS: atom_id res chain seq x y z
N MET A 1 56.23 46.55 -47.96
CA MET A 1 57.40 45.74 -47.59
C MET A 1 56.86 44.62 -46.71
N GLU A 2 56.32 43.59 -47.32
CA GLU A 2 57.03 42.37 -47.73
C GLU A 2 57.30 41.39 -46.58
N ASN A 3 56.69 40.22 -46.74
CA ASN A 3 57.21 38.87 -46.49
C ASN A 3 56.73 38.11 -45.26
N GLY A 4 56.17 36.93 -45.54
CA GLY A 4 56.13 35.81 -44.59
C GLY A 4 54.99 34.82 -44.76
N ASN A 5 54.91 34.18 -45.92
CA ASN A 5 54.09 32.97 -46.16
C ASN A 5 54.35 31.89 -45.09
N HIS A 6 53.28 31.33 -44.50
CA HIS A 6 53.19 29.88 -44.35
C HIS A 6 51.74 29.43 -44.44
N ARG A 7 51.42 28.82 -45.59
CA ARG A 7 50.24 27.98 -45.78
C ARG A 7 50.34 26.77 -44.85
N ASN A 8 49.38 26.60 -43.96
CA ASN A 8 48.99 25.28 -43.50
C ASN A 8 47.48 25.15 -43.74
N GLY A 9 47.13 24.23 -44.64
CA GLY A 9 45.77 23.89 -44.98
C GLY A 9 45.11 23.17 -43.81
N ASN A 10 44.43 23.93 -42.95
CA ASN A 10 43.39 23.40 -42.10
C ASN A 10 42.06 23.56 -42.84
N ASN A 11 41.63 22.51 -43.54
CA ASN A 11 40.21 22.29 -43.81
C ASN A 11 39.53 21.99 -42.46
N ALA A 12 39.41 23.01 -41.61
CA ALA A 12 38.48 23.00 -40.51
C ALA A 12 37.09 23.04 -41.16
N VAL A 13 36.33 21.97 -41.02
CA VAL A 13 34.90 21.93 -41.33
C VAL A 13 34.29 23.12 -40.59
N ARG A 14 33.93 24.20 -41.30
CA ARG A 14 33.14 25.28 -40.73
C ARG A 14 31.79 24.68 -40.36
N GLU A 15 31.57 24.44 -39.07
CA GLU A 15 30.26 24.04 -38.57
C GLU A 15 29.23 25.05 -39.05
N ARG A 16 28.14 24.53 -39.63
CA ARG A 16 27.08 25.36 -40.19
C ARG A 16 26.36 26.07 -39.04
N GLU A 17 26.63 27.37 -38.87
CA GLU A 17 25.98 28.17 -37.84
C GLU A 17 24.45 28.22 -38.06
N ARG A 18 23.70 27.75 -37.07
CA ARG A 18 22.24 27.80 -37.07
C ARG A 18 21.80 29.16 -36.52
N LEU A 19 21.15 29.97 -37.36
CA LEU A 19 20.51 31.20 -36.92
C LEU A 19 19.25 30.87 -36.09
N ASP A 20 19.25 31.28 -34.83
CA ASP A 20 18.10 31.16 -33.92
C ASP A 20 17.34 32.50 -33.85
N PHE A 21 16.06 32.48 -34.22
CA PHE A 21 15.18 33.67 -34.23
C PHE A 21 14.32 33.76 -32.96
N SER A 22 14.56 32.91 -31.97
CA SER A 22 13.79 32.85 -30.73
C SER A 22 13.94 34.14 -29.91
N LYS A 23 12.82 34.84 -29.70
CA LYS A 23 12.78 36.04 -28.84
C LYS A 23 12.94 35.70 -27.36
N ILE A 24 12.52 34.51 -26.96
CA ILE A 24 12.64 33.99 -25.59
C ILE A 24 13.86 33.05 -25.57
N LYS A 25 14.86 33.36 -24.75
CA LYS A 25 16.05 32.53 -24.59
C LYS A 25 15.78 31.39 -23.61
N SER A 26 16.24 30.19 -23.94
CA SER A 26 16.19 29.06 -23.01
C SER A 26 17.10 29.33 -21.82
N SER A 27 16.52 29.46 -20.63
CA SER A 27 17.27 29.62 -19.38
C SER A 27 17.73 28.30 -18.79
N ILE A 28 17.08 27.20 -19.17
CA ILE A 28 17.37 25.83 -18.71
C ILE A 28 17.75 25.02 -19.95
N GLN A 29 18.82 24.23 -19.84
CA GLN A 29 19.20 23.30 -20.90
C GLN A 29 18.21 22.14 -20.95
N ILE A 30 17.95 21.64 -22.16
CA ILE A 30 17.07 20.47 -22.32
C ILE A 30 17.73 19.29 -21.59
N PRO A 31 17.04 18.65 -20.63
CA PRO A 31 17.59 17.52 -19.89
C PRO A 31 17.76 16.31 -20.80
N ASN A 32 18.52 15.32 -20.34
CA ASN A 32 18.64 14.07 -21.07
C ASN A 32 17.30 13.31 -21.06
N LEU A 33 16.70 13.14 -22.24
CA LEU A 33 15.35 12.61 -22.40
C LEU A 33 15.22 11.12 -22.06
N ILE A 34 16.33 10.37 -22.08
CA ILE A 34 16.36 8.94 -21.77
C ILE A 34 16.84 8.65 -20.33
N GLU A 35 17.28 9.68 -19.61
CA GLU A 35 17.86 9.56 -18.28
C GLU A 35 16.90 8.91 -17.28
N VAL A 36 15.60 9.21 -17.37
CA VAL A 36 14.58 8.61 -16.50
C VAL A 36 14.55 7.09 -16.63
N GLN A 37 14.66 6.55 -17.85
CA GLN A 37 14.70 5.09 -18.06
C GLN A 37 16.02 4.50 -17.54
N ARG A 38 17.14 5.13 -17.88
CA ARG A 38 18.48 4.66 -17.48
C ARG A 38 18.62 4.63 -15.96
N LEU A 39 18.29 5.73 -15.28
CA LEU A 39 18.34 5.81 -13.83
C LEU A 39 17.36 4.85 -13.16
N SER A 40 16.15 4.69 -13.70
CA SER A 40 15.19 3.72 -13.17
C SER A 40 15.73 2.29 -13.25
N TYR A 41 16.36 1.92 -14.36
CA TYR A 41 16.92 0.59 -14.55
C TYR A 41 18.17 0.35 -13.71
N GLN A 42 19.05 1.35 -13.60
CA GLN A 42 20.23 1.30 -12.74
C GLN A 42 19.83 1.13 -11.26
N ARG A 43 18.84 1.88 -10.78
CA ARG A 43 18.28 1.73 -9.42
C ARG A 43 17.66 0.36 -9.20
N PHE A 44 17.08 -0.24 -10.23
CA PHE A 44 16.54 -1.60 -10.13
C PHE A 44 17.64 -2.65 -9.94
N LEU A 45 18.73 -2.56 -10.72
CA LEU A 45 19.81 -3.56 -10.69
C LEU A 45 20.83 -3.36 -9.58
N GLN A 46 21.20 -2.11 -9.27
CA GLN A 46 22.29 -1.76 -8.35
C GLN A 46 23.58 -2.58 -8.59
N MET A 47 23.88 -2.87 -9.86
CA MET A 47 24.90 -3.85 -10.27
C MET A 47 26.34 -3.39 -10.03
N ASP A 48 26.55 -2.07 -9.94
CA ASP A 48 27.83 -1.40 -9.71
C ASP A 48 28.10 -1.14 -8.22
N LEU A 49 27.17 -1.52 -7.33
CA LEU A 49 27.26 -1.31 -5.88
C LEU A 49 27.67 -2.58 -5.13
N LEU A 50 28.48 -2.41 -4.08
CA LEU A 50 28.77 -3.47 -3.11
C LEU A 50 27.53 -3.79 -2.28
N PRO A 51 27.40 -5.01 -1.72
CA PRO A 51 26.25 -5.37 -0.88
C PRO A 51 25.95 -4.38 0.25
N SER A 52 27.00 -3.80 0.87
CA SER A 52 26.88 -2.80 1.94
C SER A 52 26.49 -1.40 1.48
N GLU A 53 26.58 -1.12 0.18
CA GLU A 53 26.27 0.18 -0.43
C GLU A 53 24.86 0.22 -1.04
N ARG A 54 24.19 -0.93 -1.16
CA ARG A 54 22.87 -1.04 -1.80
C ARG A 54 21.78 -0.43 -0.93
N GLU A 55 20.90 0.31 -1.58
CA GLU A 55 19.66 0.77 -0.97
C GLU A 55 18.61 -0.36 -1.00
N ASP A 56 17.65 -0.33 -0.09
CA ASP A 56 16.50 -1.25 -0.06
C ASP A 56 15.48 -0.90 -1.16
N THR A 57 15.90 -0.98 -2.43
CA THR A 57 15.11 -0.71 -3.63
C THR A 57 15.44 -1.72 -4.73
N GLY A 58 14.58 -1.85 -5.75
CA GLY A 58 14.85 -2.75 -6.87
C GLY A 58 14.96 -4.21 -6.46
N LEU A 59 15.96 -4.92 -6.99
CA LEU A 59 16.19 -6.34 -6.66
C LEU A 59 16.41 -6.58 -5.16
N GLN A 60 17.14 -5.68 -4.48
CA GLN A 60 17.41 -5.79 -3.05
C GLN A 60 16.12 -5.85 -2.22
N SER A 61 15.19 -4.94 -2.50
CA SER A 61 13.89 -4.90 -1.82
C SER A 61 13.03 -6.12 -2.13
N VAL A 62 13.11 -6.62 -3.36
CA VAL A 62 12.35 -7.79 -3.78
C VAL A 62 12.84 -9.04 -3.05
N PHE A 63 14.15 -9.28 -2.96
CA PHE A 63 14.70 -10.39 -2.19
C PHE A 63 14.39 -10.27 -0.70
N THR A 64 14.67 -9.11 -0.09
CA THR A 64 14.43 -8.86 1.34
C THR A 64 12.97 -9.01 1.73
N SER A 65 12.03 -8.77 0.80
CA SER A 65 10.61 -8.93 1.09
C SER A 65 10.10 -10.38 1.12
N VAL A 66 10.77 -11.28 0.40
CA VAL A 66 10.36 -12.69 0.26
C VAL A 66 11.13 -13.58 1.23
N PHE A 67 12.42 -13.29 1.44
CA PHE A 67 13.24 -13.95 2.43
C PHE A 67 13.04 -13.29 3.81
N PRO A 68 13.18 -14.04 4.92
CA PRO A 68 13.53 -15.46 4.98
C PRO A 68 12.36 -16.39 4.66
N ILE A 69 12.69 -17.53 4.03
CA ILE A 69 11.73 -18.58 3.70
C ILE A 69 11.88 -19.72 4.71
N GLN A 70 10.86 -19.91 5.56
CA GLN A 70 10.81 -21.00 6.53
C GLN A 70 9.92 -22.13 6.05
N ASP A 71 10.25 -23.36 6.43
CA ASP A 71 9.40 -24.53 6.22
C ASP A 71 8.16 -24.51 7.13
N PHE A 72 7.18 -25.39 6.87
CA PHE A 72 5.96 -25.44 7.67
C PHE A 72 6.19 -25.90 9.11
N ARG A 73 7.27 -26.65 9.39
CA ARG A 73 7.60 -27.14 10.73
C ARG A 73 8.54 -26.21 11.49
N GLY A 74 9.12 -25.21 10.81
CA GLY A 74 10.08 -24.27 11.36
C GLY A 74 11.44 -24.90 11.70
N LEU A 75 11.82 -26.00 11.05
CA LEU A 75 13.10 -26.71 11.22
C LEU A 75 14.17 -26.26 10.22
N SER A 76 13.79 -25.56 9.15
CA SER A 76 14.76 -25.06 8.16
C SER A 76 14.37 -23.67 7.67
N GLN A 77 15.37 -22.83 7.43
CA GLN A 77 15.21 -21.48 6.91
C GLN A 77 16.21 -21.21 5.80
N LEU A 78 15.74 -20.67 4.67
CA LEU A 78 16.62 -20.04 3.69
C LEU A 78 16.61 -18.53 3.88
N ASP A 79 17.81 -17.96 3.92
CA ASP A 79 18.09 -16.54 4.04
C ASP A 79 18.78 -16.03 2.77
N PHE A 80 18.39 -14.84 2.34
CA PHE A 80 19.08 -14.11 1.29
C PHE A 80 20.25 -13.34 1.90
N VAL A 81 21.46 -13.51 1.36
CA VAL A 81 22.68 -12.84 1.82
C VAL A 81 22.99 -11.64 0.93
N ASP A 82 23.24 -11.89 -0.35
CA ASP A 82 23.49 -10.86 -1.36
C ASP A 82 23.25 -11.39 -2.78
N TYR A 83 23.51 -10.55 -3.78
CA TYR A 83 23.52 -10.95 -5.19
C TYR A 83 24.64 -10.24 -5.96
N SER A 84 25.04 -10.81 -7.08
CA SER A 84 25.96 -10.21 -8.04
C SER A 84 25.39 -10.29 -9.46
N ILE A 85 25.64 -9.26 -10.27
CA ILE A 85 25.21 -9.19 -11.67
C ILE A 85 26.44 -8.97 -12.54
N GLY A 86 26.62 -9.86 -13.51
CA GLY A 86 27.77 -9.82 -14.41
C GLY A 86 29.05 -10.35 -13.77
N ASN A 87 30.06 -10.54 -14.61
CA ASN A 87 31.39 -10.95 -14.16
C ASN A 87 32.26 -9.69 -14.08
N TRP A 88 32.45 -9.15 -12.88
CA TRP A 88 33.31 -7.99 -12.66
C TRP A 88 34.76 -8.43 -12.50
N GLU A 89 35.53 -8.37 -13.57
CA GLU A 89 36.93 -8.76 -13.58
C GLU A 89 37.74 -7.97 -14.61
N CYS A 90 39.06 -7.95 -14.45
CA CYS A 90 39.96 -7.44 -15.50
C CYS A 90 39.95 -8.38 -16.71
N LYS A 91 40.47 -7.93 -17.85
CA LYS A 91 40.50 -8.69 -19.12
C LYS A 91 41.10 -10.09 -19.03
N CYS A 92 42.06 -10.30 -18.13
CA CYS A 92 42.70 -11.61 -17.92
C CYS A 92 42.13 -12.44 -16.76
N GLY A 93 41.08 -11.96 -16.07
CA GLY A 93 40.44 -12.62 -14.95
C GLY A 93 41.25 -12.69 -13.64
N ASN A 94 42.45 -12.09 -13.56
CA ASN A 94 43.29 -12.18 -12.36
C ASN A 94 42.85 -11.22 -11.23
N LEU A 95 42.22 -10.10 -11.57
CA LEU A 95 41.65 -9.13 -10.64
C LEU A 95 40.13 -9.22 -10.74
N LYS A 96 39.43 -9.51 -9.63
CA LYS A 96 37.98 -9.76 -9.62
C LYS A 96 37.28 -9.01 -8.49
N GLY A 97 36.09 -8.52 -8.77
CA GLY A 97 35.19 -7.93 -7.79
C GLY A 97 35.25 -6.40 -7.73
N LEU A 98 34.09 -5.82 -7.41
CA LEU A 98 33.86 -4.37 -7.36
C LEU A 98 34.67 -3.65 -6.27
N HIS A 99 35.18 -4.36 -5.27
CA HIS A 99 35.97 -3.77 -4.18
C HIS A 99 37.26 -3.12 -4.69
N HIS A 100 37.80 -3.56 -5.83
CA HIS A 100 38.94 -2.93 -6.51
C HIS A 100 38.62 -1.59 -7.17
N LEU A 101 37.34 -1.24 -7.25
CA LEU A 101 36.83 0.06 -7.69
C LEU A 101 36.36 0.92 -6.51
N ARG A 102 36.89 0.68 -5.30
CA ARG A 102 36.60 1.46 -4.10
C ARG A 102 37.88 2.03 -3.46
N ALA A 103 37.75 3.24 -2.93
CA ALA A 103 38.71 3.88 -2.05
C ALA A 103 38.03 4.27 -0.74
N THR A 104 38.78 4.40 0.33
CA THR A 104 38.27 4.88 1.63
C THR A 104 38.30 6.40 1.69
N CYS A 105 37.19 7.02 2.08
CA CYS A 105 37.13 8.46 2.26
C CYS A 105 38.10 8.92 3.36
N ARG A 106 38.93 9.92 3.06
CA ARG A 106 39.93 10.46 4.00
C ARG A 106 39.34 11.14 5.24
N ASN A 107 38.06 11.53 5.19
CA ASN A 107 37.41 12.27 6.28
C ASN A 107 36.48 11.37 7.09
N CYS A 108 35.50 10.72 6.46
CA CYS A 108 34.48 9.94 7.17
C CYS A 108 34.67 8.42 7.11
N GLY A 109 35.72 7.92 6.44
CA GLY A 109 35.99 6.49 6.28
C GLY A 109 34.99 5.73 5.38
N ALA A 110 33.99 6.40 4.80
CA ALA A 110 33.02 5.77 3.91
C ALA A 110 33.69 5.27 2.61
N SER A 111 33.11 4.23 2.02
CA SER A 111 33.51 3.72 0.70
C SER A 111 33.20 4.76 -0.39
N VAL A 112 34.18 5.02 -1.27
CA VAL A 112 34.10 5.98 -2.37
C VAL A 112 34.37 5.24 -3.67
N VAL A 113 33.49 5.38 -4.65
CA VAL A 113 33.64 4.76 -5.97
C VAL A 113 34.75 5.45 -6.74
N THR A 114 35.72 4.68 -7.22
CA THR A 114 36.80 5.16 -8.10
C THR A 114 36.48 4.84 -9.56
N ASN A 115 36.79 5.75 -10.48
CA ASN A 115 36.54 5.57 -11.91
C ASN A 115 37.87 5.46 -12.67
N PRO A 116 38.22 4.28 -13.23
CA PRO A 116 39.46 4.09 -13.98
C PRO A 116 39.63 5.00 -15.21
N TYR A 117 38.53 5.54 -15.74
CA TYR A 117 38.50 6.32 -16.97
C TYR A 117 38.43 7.84 -16.73
N GLN A 118 38.40 8.28 -15.47
CA GLN A 118 38.30 9.68 -15.12
C GLN A 118 39.53 10.14 -14.34
N THR A 119 40.16 11.23 -14.78
CA THR A 119 41.26 11.86 -14.04
C THR A 119 40.73 12.86 -13.01
N GLY A 120 41.38 12.94 -11.84
CA GLY A 120 41.07 13.94 -10.81
C GLY A 120 40.59 13.33 -9.49
N ASP A 121 39.95 14.15 -8.66
CA ASP A 121 39.39 13.72 -7.38
C ASP A 121 37.92 13.26 -7.53
N VAL A 122 37.54 12.28 -6.71
CA VAL A 122 36.17 11.78 -6.56
C VAL A 122 35.55 12.28 -5.25
N ILE A 123 34.30 12.74 -5.32
CA ILE A 123 33.59 13.29 -4.15
C ILE A 123 32.97 12.14 -3.35
N CYS A 124 33.15 12.15 -2.02
CA CYS A 124 32.47 11.22 -1.13
C CYS A 124 30.97 11.55 -1.08
N SER A 125 30.12 10.58 -1.43
CA SER A 125 28.66 10.69 -1.37
C SER A 125 28.11 10.97 0.03
N LYS A 126 28.85 10.62 1.09
CA LYS A 126 28.40 10.74 2.49
C LYS A 126 28.76 12.08 3.15
N CYS A 127 29.93 12.64 2.85
CA CYS A 127 30.44 13.85 3.53
C CYS A 127 30.90 14.96 2.58
N GLY A 128 30.79 14.78 1.26
CA GLY A 128 31.17 15.77 0.26
C GLY A 128 32.68 16.03 0.14
N THR A 129 33.52 15.30 0.89
CA THR A 129 34.97 15.49 0.83
C THR A 129 35.53 14.92 -0.48
N PHE A 130 36.38 15.69 -1.17
CA PHE A 130 37.18 15.22 -2.31
C PHE A 130 38.20 14.17 -1.89
N ASN A 131 38.32 13.07 -2.63
CA ASN A 131 39.27 11.98 -2.39
C ASN A 131 40.01 11.71 -3.71
N LYS A 132 41.27 11.28 -3.62
CA LYS A 132 42.03 10.93 -4.82
C LYS A 132 41.38 9.75 -5.52
N ASN A 133 41.21 9.83 -6.83
CA ASN A 133 40.75 8.71 -7.63
C ASN A 133 41.91 7.73 -7.87
N THR A 134 42.01 6.70 -7.02
CA THR A 134 43.06 5.67 -7.10
C THR A 134 42.47 4.31 -7.49
N PRO A 135 42.11 4.11 -8.77
CA PRO A 135 41.61 2.83 -9.25
C PRO A 135 42.69 1.75 -9.18
N THR A 136 42.30 0.51 -8.87
CA THR A 136 43.23 -0.63 -8.86
C THR A 136 43.37 -1.21 -10.27
N PHE A 137 44.60 -1.40 -10.73
CA PHE A 137 44.90 -2.03 -12.02
C PHE A 137 45.47 -3.44 -11.83
N CYS A 138 45.18 -4.32 -12.78
CA CYS A 138 45.67 -5.69 -12.73
C CYS A 138 47.19 -5.74 -13.01
N ASN A 139 47.95 -6.37 -12.12
CA ASN A 139 49.40 -6.56 -12.28
C ASN A 139 49.79 -7.42 -13.51
N LYS A 140 48.84 -8.14 -14.12
CA LYS A 140 49.09 -9.05 -15.25
C LYS A 140 48.76 -8.45 -16.61
N CYS A 141 47.60 -7.81 -16.75
CA CYS A 141 47.16 -7.23 -18.04
C CYS A 141 47.13 -5.70 -18.05
N GLY A 142 47.37 -5.04 -16.92
CA GLY A 142 47.29 -3.58 -16.80
C GLY A 142 45.87 -3.01 -16.81
N ASP A 143 44.85 -3.82 -17.07
CA ASP A 143 43.46 -3.36 -17.11
C ASP A 143 42.83 -3.32 -15.71
N PRO A 144 41.92 -2.36 -15.45
CA PRO A 144 41.13 -2.32 -14.22
C PRO A 144 40.03 -3.39 -14.23
N VAL A 145 39.33 -3.54 -13.11
CA VAL A 145 38.08 -4.33 -13.07
C VAL A 145 37.01 -3.62 -13.90
N ALA A 146 36.36 -4.36 -14.79
CA ALA A 146 35.20 -3.92 -15.55
C ALA A 146 34.20 -5.08 -15.67
N MET A 147 32.95 -4.79 -16.05
CA MET A 147 32.00 -5.85 -16.35
C MET A 147 32.40 -6.54 -17.64
N GLN A 148 32.80 -7.81 -17.55
CA GLN A 148 33.07 -8.64 -18.71
C GLN A 148 31.76 -9.23 -19.23
N LEU A 149 31.41 -8.86 -20.45
CA LEU A 149 30.25 -9.37 -21.16
C LEU A 149 30.69 -10.43 -22.16
N LYS A 150 29.86 -11.47 -22.30
CA LYS A 150 30.14 -12.56 -23.25
C LYS A 150 30.03 -12.10 -24.70
N TYR A 151 29.10 -11.17 -24.96
CA TYR A 151 28.80 -10.61 -26.28
C TYR A 151 28.48 -9.14 -26.15
N ASP A 152 28.84 -8.36 -27.16
CA ASP A 152 28.40 -6.97 -27.27
C ASP A 152 27.01 -6.84 -27.92
N VAL A 153 26.52 -5.60 -28.03
CA VAL A 153 25.20 -5.30 -28.60
C VAL A 153 25.08 -5.74 -30.06
N ASN A 154 26.11 -5.52 -30.88
CA ASN A 154 26.10 -5.82 -32.30
C ASN A 154 26.12 -7.34 -32.53
N GLU A 155 26.97 -8.06 -31.79
CA GLU A 155 27.03 -9.52 -31.82
C GLU A 155 25.70 -10.15 -31.39
N CYS A 156 25.04 -9.58 -30.37
CA CYS A 156 23.71 -10.04 -29.96
C CYS A 156 22.66 -9.84 -31.08
N GLN A 157 22.69 -8.71 -31.78
CA GLN A 157 21.80 -8.43 -32.91
C GLN A 157 22.03 -9.42 -34.06
N GLU A 158 23.28 -9.57 -34.52
CA GLU A 158 23.63 -10.46 -35.64
C GLU A 158 23.29 -11.92 -35.38
N ARG A 159 23.48 -12.39 -34.13
CA ARG A 159 23.30 -13.79 -33.75
C ARG A 159 21.90 -14.11 -33.23
N GLY A 160 20.98 -13.15 -33.19
CA GLY A 160 19.64 -13.39 -32.65
C GLY A 160 19.61 -13.66 -31.14
N MET A 161 20.59 -13.16 -30.38
CA MET A 161 20.73 -13.39 -28.94
C MET A 161 20.18 -12.23 -28.10
N THR A 162 19.91 -12.49 -26.82
CA THR A 162 19.54 -11.44 -25.87
C THR A 162 20.80 -10.85 -25.23
N TYR A 163 20.92 -9.52 -25.20
CA TYR A 163 22.00 -8.82 -24.50
C TYR A 163 21.71 -8.83 -22.99
N ALA A 164 22.48 -9.60 -22.23
CA ALA A 164 22.19 -9.89 -20.83
C ALA A 164 23.45 -10.18 -20.00
N ALA A 165 23.31 -10.11 -18.68
CA ALA A 165 24.35 -10.49 -17.73
C ALA A 165 23.85 -11.53 -16.71
N PRO A 166 24.71 -12.45 -16.24
CA PRO A 166 24.34 -13.46 -15.27
C PRO A 166 24.00 -12.85 -13.91
N LEU A 167 22.85 -13.19 -13.34
CA LEU A 167 22.48 -12.94 -11.96
C LEU A 167 22.86 -14.16 -11.11
N LYS A 168 23.67 -13.93 -10.08
CA LYS A 168 23.98 -14.92 -9.05
C LYS A 168 23.53 -14.41 -7.70
N VAL A 169 23.01 -15.29 -6.86
CA VAL A 169 22.44 -14.93 -5.56
C VAL A 169 23.05 -15.82 -4.50
N THR A 170 23.61 -15.22 -3.46
CA THR A 170 24.17 -15.92 -2.31
C THR A 170 23.05 -16.19 -1.31
N ILE A 171 22.83 -17.46 -1.00
CA ILE A 171 21.75 -17.94 -0.15
C ILE A 171 22.32 -18.80 0.96
N ARG A 172 21.78 -18.64 2.16
CA ARG A 172 22.17 -19.39 3.34
C ARG A 172 21.02 -20.27 3.81
N LEU A 173 21.26 -21.57 3.92
CA LEU A 173 20.36 -22.55 4.52
C LEU A 173 20.77 -22.77 5.98
N THR A 174 19.88 -22.44 6.90
CA THR A 174 20.03 -22.69 8.34
C THR A 174 19.10 -23.83 8.75
N ILE A 175 19.65 -24.86 9.38
CA ILE A 175 18.90 -26.02 9.86
C ILE A 175 18.85 -25.96 11.38
N TYR A 176 17.66 -26.14 11.95
CA TYR A 176 17.42 -26.09 13.39
C TYR A 176 17.06 -27.46 13.93
N ASP A 177 17.64 -27.82 15.07
CA ASP A 177 17.12 -28.87 15.93
C ASP A 177 16.15 -28.26 16.93
N LYS A 178 14.98 -28.89 17.09
CA LYS A 178 13.97 -28.48 18.06
C LYS A 178 14.05 -29.41 19.25
N ASP A 179 14.34 -28.84 20.42
CA ASP A 179 14.30 -29.57 21.68
C ASP A 179 12.83 -29.98 21.97
N PRO A 180 12.54 -31.29 22.13
CA PRO A 180 11.18 -31.79 22.37
C PRO A 180 10.57 -31.29 23.68
N ASP A 181 11.38 -30.94 24.69
CA ASP A 181 10.90 -30.57 26.03
C ASP A 181 10.69 -29.06 26.19
N THR A 182 11.62 -28.25 25.65
CA THR A 182 11.60 -26.78 25.80
C THR A 182 11.02 -26.06 24.58
N GLY A 183 10.93 -26.73 23.44
CA GLY A 183 10.55 -26.13 22.16
C GLY A 183 11.58 -25.13 21.61
N ALA A 184 12.74 -24.98 22.27
CA ALA A 184 13.82 -24.11 21.84
C ALA A 184 14.44 -24.61 20.53
N LYS A 185 14.77 -23.67 19.64
CA LYS A 185 15.42 -23.95 18.36
C LYS A 185 16.92 -23.68 18.48
N ASN A 186 17.73 -24.72 18.32
CA ASN A 186 19.17 -24.59 18.26
C ASN A 186 19.63 -24.76 16.80
N VAL A 187 20.60 -23.94 16.36
CA VAL A 187 21.16 -24.08 15.02
C VAL A 187 22.03 -25.33 14.99
N ARG A 188 21.69 -26.27 14.10
CA ARG A 188 22.45 -27.49 13.86
C ARG A 188 23.52 -27.29 12.79
N ASP A 189 23.14 -26.65 11.68
CA ASP A 189 24.01 -26.50 10.52
C ASP A 189 23.68 -25.22 9.74
N ILE A 190 24.71 -24.64 9.12
CA ILE A 190 24.61 -23.44 8.27
C ILE A 190 25.39 -23.71 7.00
N LYS A 191 24.69 -23.65 5.85
CA LYS A 191 25.28 -23.85 4.53
C LYS A 191 25.03 -22.64 3.66
N GLU A 192 26.09 -22.00 3.19
CA GLU A 192 26.00 -20.84 2.30
C GLU A 192 26.51 -21.19 0.91
N GLN A 193 25.79 -20.76 -0.13
CA GLN A 193 26.14 -21.05 -1.51
C GLN A 193 25.69 -19.93 -2.45
N GLU A 194 26.54 -19.61 -3.43
CA GLU A 194 26.18 -18.79 -4.59
C GLU A 194 25.42 -19.64 -5.62
N VAL A 195 24.19 -19.25 -5.95
CA VAL A 195 23.31 -19.94 -6.89
C VAL A 195 23.09 -19.06 -8.13
N PHE A 196 23.26 -19.63 -9.32
CA PHE A 196 22.95 -18.94 -10.57
C PHE A 196 21.43 -18.89 -10.79
N PHE A 197 20.88 -17.68 -10.91
CA PHE A 197 19.45 -17.46 -11.11
C PHE A 197 19.06 -17.39 -12.59
N GLY A 198 19.97 -16.94 -13.45
CA GLY A 198 19.73 -16.76 -14.88
C GLY A 198 20.29 -15.43 -15.39
N ASP A 199 20.12 -15.16 -16.68
CA ASP A 199 20.62 -13.95 -17.31
C ASP A 199 19.57 -12.83 -17.34
N ILE A 200 19.89 -11.68 -16.74
CA ILE A 200 19.06 -10.48 -16.75
C ILE A 200 19.40 -9.65 -17.99
N PRO A 201 18.41 -9.30 -18.85
CA PRO A 201 18.64 -8.41 -20.00
C PRO A 201 19.25 -7.08 -19.57
N LEU A 202 20.24 -6.56 -20.28
CA LEU A 202 20.86 -5.28 -19.97
C LEU A 202 20.28 -4.16 -20.86
N MET A 203 20.24 -2.95 -20.30
CA MET A 203 19.87 -1.76 -21.05
C MET A 203 21.10 -1.20 -21.79
N THR A 204 20.93 -0.86 -23.06
CA THR A 204 21.95 -0.18 -23.87
C THR A 204 22.11 1.29 -23.46
N ASP A 205 23.14 1.97 -23.95
CA ASP A 205 23.33 3.41 -23.69
C ASP A 205 22.20 4.30 -24.22
N ASN A 206 21.45 3.81 -25.21
CA ASN A 206 20.30 4.49 -25.81
C ASN A 206 18.99 4.26 -25.04
N GLY A 207 19.01 3.47 -23.96
CA GLY A 207 17.80 3.15 -23.18
C GLY A 207 16.97 2.01 -23.77
N THR A 208 17.56 1.17 -24.62
CA THR A 208 16.90 0.05 -25.31
C THR A 208 17.38 -1.29 -24.79
N PHE A 209 16.73 -2.37 -25.22
CA PHE A 209 17.08 -3.74 -24.87
C PHE A 209 17.20 -4.59 -26.14
N ILE A 210 18.21 -5.43 -26.24
CA ILE A 210 18.30 -6.42 -27.32
C ILE A 210 17.73 -7.74 -26.81
N ILE A 211 16.56 -8.13 -27.34
CA ILE A 211 15.87 -9.37 -26.97
C ILE A 211 15.76 -10.24 -28.22
N ASN A 212 16.41 -11.40 -28.20
CA ASN A 212 16.50 -12.32 -29.35
C ASN A 212 16.95 -11.61 -30.64
N GLY A 213 18.00 -10.78 -30.53
CA GLY A 213 18.58 -9.98 -31.62
C GLY A 213 17.78 -8.76 -32.07
N THR A 214 16.57 -8.56 -31.54
CA THR A 214 15.76 -7.39 -31.89
C THR A 214 15.83 -6.31 -30.82
N GLU A 215 15.96 -5.06 -31.25
CA GLU A 215 15.92 -3.90 -30.37
C GLU A 215 14.49 -3.60 -29.90
N ARG A 216 14.34 -3.42 -28.59
CA ARG A 216 13.07 -3.17 -27.92
C ARG A 216 13.16 -2.01 -26.96
N VAL A 217 12.05 -1.30 -26.79
CA VAL A 217 11.89 -0.24 -25.81
C VAL A 217 10.80 -0.62 -24.81
N ILE A 218 11.06 -0.34 -23.53
CA ILE A 218 10.04 -0.47 -22.49
C ILE A 218 9.37 0.87 -22.27
N VAL A 219 8.09 0.96 -22.57
CA VAL A 219 7.31 2.18 -22.43
C VAL A 219 6.91 2.38 -20.96
N SER A 220 7.06 3.60 -20.47
CA SER A 220 6.59 3.95 -19.13
C SER A 220 5.08 3.85 -19.03
N GLN A 221 4.58 3.30 -17.93
CA GLN A 221 3.15 3.14 -17.72
C GLN A 221 2.60 4.26 -16.83
N LEU A 222 1.60 4.99 -17.33
CA LEU A 222 0.80 5.87 -16.49
C LEU A 222 -0.30 5.06 -15.79
N HIS A 223 -0.30 5.04 -14.47
CA HIS A 223 -1.30 4.32 -13.68
C HIS A 223 -1.81 5.17 -12.53
N ARG A 224 -2.85 4.69 -11.85
CA ARG A 224 -3.43 5.38 -10.69
C ARG A 224 -2.46 5.31 -9.51
N SER A 225 -2.18 6.48 -8.94
CA SER A 225 -1.41 6.58 -7.70
C SER A 225 -2.13 5.85 -6.55
N PRO A 226 -1.39 5.31 -5.57
CA PRO A 226 -2.00 4.77 -4.35
C PRO A 226 -2.76 5.86 -3.59
N GLY A 227 -3.84 5.48 -2.91
CA GLY A 227 -4.69 6.41 -2.14
C GLY A 227 -6.15 5.97 -2.08
N VAL A 228 -7.00 6.88 -1.58
CA VAL A 228 -8.46 6.75 -1.63
C VAL A 228 -9.03 7.77 -2.62
N PHE A 229 -10.02 7.35 -3.40
CA PHE A 229 -10.65 8.14 -4.45
C PHE A 229 -12.16 7.99 -4.38
N TYR A 230 -12.88 9.10 -4.57
CA TYR A 230 -14.34 9.10 -4.61
C TYR A 230 -14.83 9.59 -5.96
N GLU A 231 -15.63 8.80 -6.65
CA GLU A 231 -16.19 9.16 -7.95
C GLU A 231 -17.73 9.07 -7.94
N THR A 232 -18.37 9.84 -8.83
CA THR A 232 -19.79 9.68 -9.12
C THR A 232 -19.97 8.61 -10.19
N ALA A 233 -20.79 7.61 -9.92
CA ALA A 233 -21.11 6.55 -10.88
C ALA A 233 -22.53 6.72 -11.45
N ASN A 234 -22.73 6.19 -12.68
CA ASN A 234 -24.02 6.12 -13.36
C ASN A 234 -24.80 7.46 -13.37
N ASN A 235 -24.32 8.44 -14.13
CA ASN A 235 -24.91 9.79 -14.23
C ASN A 235 -25.17 10.48 -12.89
N ARG A 236 -24.25 10.31 -11.91
CA ARG A 236 -24.35 10.86 -10.55
C ARG A 236 -25.48 10.28 -9.69
N SER A 237 -25.94 9.07 -10.00
CA SER A 237 -26.98 8.40 -9.19
C SER A 237 -26.46 7.84 -7.87
N TYR A 238 -25.18 7.43 -7.82
CA TYR A 238 -24.54 7.00 -6.58
C TYR A 238 -23.04 7.33 -6.58
N PHE A 239 -22.42 7.22 -5.41
CA PHE A 239 -21.00 7.48 -5.21
C PHE A 239 -20.26 6.18 -4.96
N LEU A 240 -19.00 6.16 -5.37
CA LEU A 240 -18.10 5.02 -5.27
C LEU A 240 -16.79 5.47 -4.63
N GLY A 241 -16.43 4.86 -3.50
CA GLY A 241 -15.14 5.03 -2.85
C GLY A 241 -14.20 3.89 -3.23
N LYS A 242 -12.98 4.19 -3.67
CA LYS A 242 -11.97 3.20 -4.05
C LYS A 242 -10.70 3.41 -3.24
N ILE A 243 -10.23 2.36 -2.58
CA ILE A 243 -8.93 2.30 -1.95
C ILE A 243 -7.99 1.51 -2.86
N ILE A 244 -6.95 2.19 -3.35
CA ILE A 244 -5.96 1.65 -4.28
C ILE A 244 -4.61 1.58 -3.55
N PRO A 245 -4.08 0.38 -3.25
CA PRO A 245 -2.75 0.26 -2.68
C PRO A 245 -1.63 0.41 -3.72
N TYR A 246 -0.41 0.57 -3.23
CA TYR A 246 0.80 0.36 -4.04
C TYR A 246 0.89 -1.09 -4.50
N ARG A 247 0.63 -2.00 -3.56
CA ARG A 247 0.65 -3.45 -3.73
C ARG A 247 -0.36 -4.09 -2.77
N GLY A 248 -1.10 -5.08 -3.24
CA GLY A 248 -2.12 -5.78 -2.46
C GLY A 248 -3.53 -5.60 -3.03
N SER A 249 -4.54 -6.00 -2.24
CA SER A 249 -5.92 -6.06 -2.70
C SER A 249 -6.60 -4.69 -2.75
N TRP A 250 -7.35 -4.44 -3.81
CA TRP A 250 -8.16 -3.22 -3.96
C TRP A 250 -9.49 -3.39 -3.23
N VAL A 251 -9.98 -2.32 -2.62
CA VAL A 251 -11.30 -2.30 -1.97
C VAL A 251 -12.14 -1.18 -2.54
N GLU A 252 -13.37 -1.50 -2.91
CA GLU A 252 -14.35 -0.57 -3.45
C GLU A 252 -15.61 -0.59 -2.57
N PHE A 253 -16.12 0.60 -2.25
CA PHE A 253 -17.31 0.86 -1.46
C PHE A 253 -18.34 1.58 -2.33
N GLU A 254 -19.52 0.99 -2.51
CA GLU A 254 -20.59 1.59 -3.32
C GLU A 254 -21.92 1.44 -2.59
N TYR A 255 -22.83 2.38 -2.74
CA TYR A 255 -24.21 2.18 -2.35
C TYR A 255 -25.13 2.21 -3.57
N ASP A 256 -26.20 1.43 -3.53
CA ASP A 256 -27.18 1.39 -4.61
C ASP A 256 -28.29 2.44 -4.44
N THR A 257 -29.21 2.49 -5.41
CA THR A 257 -30.39 3.36 -5.37
C THR A 257 -31.36 3.03 -4.23
N LYS A 258 -31.22 1.85 -3.61
CA LYS A 258 -31.99 1.41 -2.43
C LYS A 258 -31.28 1.78 -1.13
N ASN A 259 -30.19 2.55 -1.19
CA ASN A 259 -29.38 2.97 -0.05
C ASN A 259 -28.76 1.78 0.71
N VAL A 260 -28.38 0.72 0.01
CA VAL A 260 -27.65 -0.40 0.60
C VAL A 260 -26.17 -0.28 0.25
N LEU A 261 -25.30 -0.30 1.26
CA LEU A 261 -23.85 -0.30 1.11
C LEU A 261 -23.35 -1.70 0.73
N TYR A 262 -22.53 -1.74 -0.31
CA TYR A 262 -21.82 -2.91 -0.78
C TYR A 262 -20.31 -2.67 -0.77
N VAL A 263 -19.59 -3.77 -0.61
CA VAL A 263 -18.14 -3.82 -0.71
C VAL A 263 -17.75 -4.78 -1.82
N ARG A 264 -16.68 -4.44 -2.53
CA ARG A 264 -16.05 -5.28 -3.54
C ARG A 264 -14.55 -5.30 -3.32
N ILE A 265 -13.96 -6.49 -3.31
CA ILE A 265 -12.50 -6.67 -3.19
C ILE A 265 -11.98 -7.23 -4.51
N ASP A 266 -10.90 -6.66 -5.05
CA ASP A 266 -10.24 -7.07 -6.31
C ASP A 266 -11.20 -7.22 -7.50
N ARG A 267 -12.22 -6.36 -7.57
CA ARG A 267 -13.28 -6.38 -8.60
C ARG A 267 -14.05 -7.72 -8.71
N LYS A 268 -14.06 -8.51 -7.63
CA LYS A 268 -14.82 -9.77 -7.55
C LYS A 268 -16.31 -9.52 -7.22
N ARG A 269 -17.03 -10.53 -6.74
CA ARG A 269 -18.46 -10.43 -6.40
C ARG A 269 -18.66 -9.47 -5.22
N LYS A 270 -19.68 -8.61 -5.32
CA LYS A 270 -20.07 -7.69 -4.25
C LYS A 270 -20.77 -8.41 -3.09
N PHE A 271 -20.60 -7.89 -1.88
CA PHE A 271 -21.27 -8.34 -0.66
C PHE A 271 -21.64 -7.12 0.22
N LEU A 272 -22.45 -7.31 1.25
CA LEU A 272 -22.93 -6.19 2.10
C LEU A 272 -21.78 -5.53 2.87
N GLY A 273 -21.82 -4.21 3.01
CA GLY A 273 -20.80 -3.47 3.76
C GLY A 273 -20.74 -3.83 5.24
N SER A 274 -21.87 -4.21 5.85
CA SER A 274 -21.90 -4.69 7.23
C SER A 274 -21.09 -5.97 7.43
N ILE A 275 -21.08 -6.90 6.47
CA ILE A 275 -20.26 -8.12 6.51
C ILE A 275 -18.77 -7.73 6.54
N PHE A 276 -18.36 -6.73 5.75
CA PHE A 276 -17.00 -6.21 5.78
C PHE A 276 -16.64 -5.62 7.14
N LEU A 277 -17.51 -4.78 7.71
CA LEU A 277 -17.33 -4.18 9.04
C LEU A 277 -17.22 -5.24 10.15
N ARG A 278 -17.99 -6.32 10.07
CA ARG A 278 -17.88 -7.45 11.00
C ARG A 278 -16.57 -8.20 10.87
N ALA A 279 -16.06 -8.36 9.64
CA ALA A 279 -14.75 -8.96 9.40
C ALA A 279 -13.60 -8.08 9.91
N LEU A 280 -13.78 -6.75 9.95
CA LEU A 280 -12.83 -5.80 10.56
C LEU A 280 -12.83 -5.82 12.09
N GLY A 281 -13.75 -6.56 12.72
CA GLY A 281 -13.78 -6.79 14.17
C GLY A 281 -14.99 -6.22 14.90
N MET A 282 -15.92 -5.55 14.21
CA MET A 282 -17.16 -5.06 14.83
C MET A 282 -18.14 -6.20 15.07
N LYS A 283 -18.38 -6.56 16.33
CA LYS A 283 -19.08 -7.80 16.68
C LYS A 283 -20.59 -7.66 16.61
N SER A 284 -21.13 -6.50 16.95
CA SER A 284 -22.57 -6.27 17.10
C SER A 284 -23.07 -5.14 16.20
N ASN A 285 -24.40 -5.11 15.98
CA ASN A 285 -25.04 -3.97 15.33
C ASN A 285 -24.80 -2.69 16.13
N GLU A 286 -24.82 -2.79 17.46
CA GLU A 286 -24.55 -1.68 18.37
C GLU A 286 -23.19 -1.03 18.08
N GLU A 287 -22.11 -1.81 18.00
CA GLU A 287 -20.77 -1.28 17.69
C GLU A 287 -20.73 -0.58 16.33
N ILE A 288 -21.37 -1.16 15.31
CA ILE A 288 -21.48 -0.54 13.97
C ILE A 288 -22.23 0.79 14.06
N LEU A 289 -23.39 0.81 14.73
CA LEU A 289 -24.21 2.02 14.86
C LEU A 289 -23.48 3.12 15.63
N ARG A 290 -22.86 2.81 16.77
CA ARG A 290 -22.02 3.75 17.54
C ARG A 290 -20.85 4.30 16.73
N THR A 291 -20.36 3.52 15.76
CA THR A 291 -19.25 3.93 14.91
C THR A 291 -19.66 4.91 13.82
N PHE A 292 -20.89 4.82 13.28
CA PHE A 292 -21.31 5.65 12.15
C PHE A 292 -22.25 6.79 12.54
N PHE A 293 -23.00 6.66 13.63
CA PHE A 293 -23.99 7.64 14.06
C PHE A 293 -23.59 8.35 15.33
N GLN A 294 -24.03 9.59 15.46
CA GLN A 294 -24.04 10.28 16.74
C GLN A 294 -25.10 9.65 17.66
N VAL A 295 -24.63 9.16 18.81
CA VAL A 295 -25.46 8.45 19.78
C VAL A 295 -25.89 9.39 20.89
N GLU A 296 -27.17 9.28 21.23
CA GLU A 296 -27.88 10.16 22.13
C GLU A 296 -28.50 9.35 23.26
N ARG A 297 -28.43 9.85 24.49
CA ARG A 297 -28.96 9.13 25.66
C ARG A 297 -30.23 9.79 26.15
N VAL A 298 -31.31 9.01 26.21
CA VAL A 298 -32.58 9.40 26.84
C VAL A 298 -32.76 8.58 28.11
N THR A 299 -33.02 9.25 29.23
CA THR A 299 -33.29 8.62 30.53
C THR A 299 -34.72 8.86 30.96
N LEU A 300 -35.33 7.84 31.57
CA LEU A 300 -36.64 7.91 32.19
C LEU A 300 -36.50 8.18 33.69
N ARG A 301 -37.15 9.24 34.19
CA ARG A 301 -37.24 9.56 35.63
C ARG A 301 -38.63 10.07 35.94
N ASP A 302 -39.25 9.57 37.00
CA ASP A 302 -40.58 10.01 37.46
C ASP A 302 -41.65 10.04 36.35
N SER A 303 -41.64 9.01 35.48
CA SER A 303 -42.52 8.89 34.30
C SER A 303 -42.33 9.98 33.22
N GLU A 304 -41.23 10.72 33.27
CA GLU A 304 -40.86 11.72 32.27
C GLU A 304 -39.53 11.36 31.57
N TYR A 305 -39.41 11.79 30.31
CA TYR A 305 -38.22 11.56 29.49
C TYR A 305 -37.29 12.77 29.53
N TYR A 306 -36.01 12.48 29.74
CA TYR A 306 -34.93 13.44 29.81
C TYR A 306 -33.87 13.07 28.79
N TRP A 307 -33.57 13.96 27.85
CA TRP A 307 -32.47 13.81 26.90
C TRP A 307 -31.22 14.44 27.50
N ASN A 308 -30.12 13.68 27.59
CA ASN A 308 -28.80 14.22 27.90
C ASN A 308 -28.41 15.33 26.91
N LEU A 309 -27.94 16.47 27.44
CA LEU A 309 -27.53 17.59 26.61
C LEU A 309 -26.30 17.19 25.76
N SER A 310 -26.44 17.32 24.45
CA SER A 310 -25.44 16.95 23.43
C SER A 310 -25.62 17.79 22.16
N GLU A 311 -24.73 17.66 21.18
CA GLU A 311 -24.90 18.36 19.90
C GLU A 311 -26.16 17.91 19.13
N GLY A 312 -26.75 16.75 19.45
CA GLY A 312 -27.95 16.23 18.79
C GLY A 312 -29.23 17.03 19.09
N VAL A 313 -29.20 17.90 20.10
CA VAL A 313 -30.29 18.85 20.38
C VAL A 313 -30.20 20.12 19.53
N ILE A 314 -29.06 20.37 18.87
CA ILE A 314 -28.89 21.51 17.97
C ILE A 314 -29.89 21.37 16.81
N ASP A 315 -30.45 22.50 16.40
CA ASP A 315 -31.49 22.61 15.39
C ASP A 315 -32.81 21.90 15.72
N ARG A 316 -33.02 21.50 16.97
CA ARG A 316 -34.32 21.02 17.46
C ARG A 316 -35.17 22.13 18.04
N LYS A 317 -36.49 21.91 17.97
CA LYS A 317 -37.51 22.66 18.70
C LYS A 317 -38.08 21.69 19.73
N LEU A 318 -37.74 21.87 21.00
CA LEU A 318 -38.23 21.00 22.08
C LEU A 318 -39.58 21.48 22.57
N SER A 319 -40.43 20.56 22.98
CA SER A 319 -41.79 20.85 23.45
C SER A 319 -41.82 21.53 24.82
N HIS A 320 -40.77 21.34 25.63
CA HIS A 320 -40.65 21.93 26.95
C HIS A 320 -39.67 23.10 26.96
N GLU A 321 -39.90 24.05 27.87
CA GLU A 321 -38.95 25.13 28.16
C GLU A 321 -37.73 24.59 28.92
N ILE A 322 -36.56 25.19 28.68
CA ILE A 322 -35.32 24.84 29.37
C ILE A 322 -35.01 25.94 30.38
N LYS A 323 -34.95 25.56 31.66
CA LYS A 323 -34.67 26.47 32.78
C LYS A 323 -33.26 26.28 33.31
N ALA A 324 -32.69 27.36 33.85
CA ALA A 324 -31.41 27.31 34.55
C ALA A 324 -31.55 26.53 35.88
N PRO A 325 -30.61 25.62 36.22
CA PRO A 325 -30.72 24.76 37.40
C PRO A 325 -30.78 25.47 38.75
N ARG A 326 -30.33 26.74 38.83
CA ARG A 326 -30.20 27.49 40.09
C ARG A 326 -31.12 28.71 40.21
N SER A 327 -31.52 29.32 39.11
CA SER A 327 -32.32 30.55 39.11
C SER A 327 -33.77 30.34 38.66
N GLU A 328 -34.13 29.13 38.20
CA GLU A 328 -35.40 28.83 37.51
C GLU A 328 -35.72 29.76 36.31
N GLU A 329 -34.76 30.57 35.88
CA GLU A 329 -34.89 31.46 34.75
C GLU A 329 -35.01 30.64 33.46
N VAL A 330 -35.99 30.99 32.63
CA VAL A 330 -36.22 30.34 31.34
C VAL A 330 -35.14 30.79 30.36
N LEU A 331 -34.18 29.91 30.10
CA LEU A 331 -33.12 30.15 29.12
C LEU A 331 -33.67 30.02 27.69
N ILE A 332 -34.57 29.05 27.48
CA ILE A 332 -35.18 28.79 26.17
C ILE A 332 -36.66 28.48 26.36
N ALA A 333 -37.53 29.27 25.72
CA ALA A 333 -38.95 29.01 25.68
C ALA A 333 -39.28 27.75 24.83
N ALA A 334 -40.38 27.09 25.15
CA ALA A 334 -40.89 25.95 24.39
C ALA A 334 -41.02 26.26 22.88
N HIS A 335 -40.77 25.27 22.05
CA HIS A 335 -40.82 25.31 20.57
C HIS A 335 -39.83 26.27 19.90
N ARG A 336 -38.93 26.92 20.65
CA ARG A 336 -37.85 27.72 20.08
C ARG A 336 -36.72 26.80 19.57
N ARG A 337 -36.13 27.15 18.42
CA ARG A 337 -35.01 26.40 17.82
C ARG A 337 -33.74 26.60 18.66
N ILE A 338 -33.05 25.51 18.97
CA ILE A 338 -31.75 25.54 19.67
C ILE A 338 -30.65 25.73 18.62
N THR A 339 -30.12 26.96 18.51
CA THR A 339 -28.97 27.25 17.64
C THR A 339 -27.65 26.97 18.35
N GLU A 340 -26.54 26.84 17.63
CA GLU A 340 -25.21 26.57 18.21
C GLU A 340 -24.78 27.57 19.32
N PRO A 341 -25.01 28.91 19.20
CA PRO A 341 -24.70 29.84 20.30
C PRO A 341 -25.51 29.54 21.57
N VAL A 342 -26.79 29.23 21.40
CA VAL A 342 -27.72 28.89 22.49
C VAL A 342 -27.31 27.57 23.15
N TYR A 343 -26.89 26.56 22.36
CA TYR A 343 -26.33 25.33 22.91
C TYR A 343 -25.09 25.60 23.79
N LYS A 344 -24.18 26.46 23.33
CA LYS A 344 -23.01 26.88 24.14
C LYS A 344 -23.43 27.57 25.43
N GLU A 345 -24.53 28.34 25.44
CA GLU A 345 -25.09 28.92 26.66
C GLU A 345 -25.65 27.86 27.62
N LEU A 346 -26.37 26.85 27.11
CA LEU A 346 -26.86 25.73 27.92
C LEU A 346 -25.72 24.94 28.58
N VAL A 347 -24.63 24.70 27.84
CA VAL A 347 -23.43 24.05 28.35
C VAL A 347 -22.77 24.91 29.43
N LYS A 348 -22.65 26.24 29.22
CA LYS A 348 -22.14 27.18 30.23
C LYS A 348 -23.01 27.21 31.49
N ALA A 349 -24.32 27.10 31.33
CA ALA A 349 -25.29 27.00 32.43
C ALA A 349 -25.23 25.64 33.17
N LYS A 350 -24.36 24.71 32.74
CA LYS A 350 -24.17 23.37 33.32
C LYS A 350 -25.43 22.52 33.35
N ILE A 351 -26.27 22.65 32.33
CA ILE A 351 -27.45 21.81 32.15
C ILE A 351 -26.99 20.42 31.66
N ALA A 352 -27.32 19.38 32.42
CA ALA A 352 -26.94 18.01 32.09
C ALA A 352 -27.98 17.31 31.20
N GLN A 353 -29.27 17.60 31.42
CA GLN A 353 -30.38 16.95 30.73
C GLN A 353 -31.50 17.96 30.48
N VAL A 354 -32.23 17.76 29.38
CA VAL A 354 -33.41 18.56 29.01
C VAL A 354 -34.64 17.65 28.97
N ARG A 355 -35.75 18.14 29.52
CA ARG A 355 -37.02 17.42 29.50
C ARG A 355 -37.59 17.42 28.08
N VAL A 356 -38.07 16.27 27.62
CA VAL A 356 -38.54 16.07 26.24
C VAL A 356 -39.87 15.31 26.22
N SER A 357 -40.68 15.58 25.20
CA SER A 357 -41.90 14.82 24.90
C SER A 357 -41.61 13.71 23.88
N LEU A 358 -42.52 12.75 23.72
CA LEU A 358 -42.38 11.69 22.70
C LEU A 358 -42.34 12.25 21.28
N GLY A 359 -43.03 13.38 21.02
CA GLY A 359 -42.98 14.07 19.73
C GLY A 359 -41.60 14.65 19.42
N ASP A 360 -40.85 15.07 20.45
CA ASP A 360 -39.48 15.59 20.28
C ASP A 360 -38.49 14.49 19.85
N LEU A 361 -38.84 13.21 20.05
CA LEU A 361 -38.04 12.03 19.77
C LEU A 361 -38.49 11.28 18.50
N GLU A 362 -39.39 11.87 17.70
CA GLU A 362 -39.84 11.27 16.45
C GLU A 362 -38.68 10.98 15.49
N GLY A 363 -38.71 9.81 14.85
CA GLY A 363 -37.66 9.33 13.95
C GLY A 363 -36.41 8.78 14.67
N ALA A 364 -36.46 8.61 16.00
CA ALA A 364 -35.40 7.95 16.76
C ALA A 364 -35.37 6.43 16.49
N PHE A 365 -34.15 5.89 16.38
CA PHE A 365 -33.89 4.45 16.30
C PHE A 365 -33.09 4.00 17.52
N THR A 366 -33.29 2.75 17.95
CA THR A 366 -32.50 2.18 19.05
C THR A 366 -31.11 1.74 18.59
N VAL A 367 -30.08 2.07 19.38
CA VAL A 367 -28.67 1.71 19.10
C VAL A 367 -28.37 0.28 19.55
N ALA A 368 -29.00 -0.19 20.62
CA ALA A 368 -28.76 -1.50 21.22
C ALA A 368 -30.08 -2.28 21.38
N ASP A 369 -29.97 -3.58 21.67
CA ASP A 369 -31.13 -4.41 21.98
C ASP A 369 -31.74 -3.96 23.31
N LEU A 370 -33.05 -3.72 23.33
CA LEU A 370 -33.81 -3.38 24.52
C LEU A 370 -34.35 -4.67 25.12
N VAL A 371 -33.82 -5.05 26.28
CA VAL A 371 -34.20 -6.28 26.98
C VAL A 371 -35.03 -5.93 28.20
N ASN A 372 -36.19 -6.59 28.33
CA ASN A 372 -37.02 -6.46 29.52
C ASN A 372 -36.28 -7.08 30.71
N ARG A 373 -36.02 -6.28 31.75
CA ARG A 373 -35.25 -6.73 32.92
C ARG A 373 -35.99 -7.73 33.80
N GLN A 374 -37.31 -7.80 33.67
CA GLN A 374 -38.16 -8.69 34.45
C GLN A 374 -38.27 -10.07 33.78
N THR A 375 -38.44 -10.11 32.46
CA THR A 375 -38.65 -11.37 31.71
C THR A 375 -37.39 -11.90 31.02
N GLY A 376 -36.40 -11.05 30.78
CA GLY A 376 -35.22 -11.37 29.97
C GLY A 376 -35.48 -11.41 28.46
N GLU A 377 -36.70 -11.11 28.03
CA GLU A 377 -37.07 -11.09 26.61
C GLU A 377 -36.58 -9.81 25.91
N VAL A 378 -36.20 -9.94 24.64
CA VAL A 378 -35.83 -8.79 23.80
C VAL A 378 -37.12 -8.09 23.34
N LEU A 379 -37.35 -6.89 23.86
CA LEU A 379 -38.49 -6.04 23.53
C LEU A 379 -38.32 -5.38 22.16
N LEU A 380 -37.09 -4.95 21.84
CA LEU A 380 -36.75 -4.37 20.53
C LEU A 380 -35.29 -4.63 20.19
N GLU A 381 -35.01 -5.14 18.99
CA GLU A 381 -33.64 -5.28 18.49
C GLU A 381 -33.01 -3.93 18.12
N ALA A 382 -31.69 -3.85 18.14
CA ALA A 382 -30.90 -2.74 17.62
C ALA A 382 -31.29 -2.42 16.16
N ASN A 383 -31.14 -1.14 15.75
CA ASN A 383 -31.49 -0.63 14.42
C ASN A 383 -33.01 -0.65 14.10
N ARG A 384 -33.87 -0.56 15.12
CA ARG A 384 -35.33 -0.45 14.93
C ARG A 384 -35.86 0.92 15.34
N PRO A 385 -36.91 1.43 14.65
CA PRO A 385 -37.54 2.69 15.02
C PRO A 385 -38.24 2.56 16.38
N LEU A 386 -38.12 3.60 17.22
CA LEU A 386 -38.80 3.69 18.50
C LEU A 386 -40.18 4.33 18.32
N THR A 387 -41.20 3.49 18.20
CA THR A 387 -42.60 3.94 18.06
C THR A 387 -43.18 4.36 19.42
N PRO A 388 -44.27 5.14 19.46
CA PRO A 388 -44.91 5.55 20.71
C PRO A 388 -45.30 4.38 21.61
N GLU A 389 -45.67 3.23 21.03
CA GLU A 389 -46.01 2.00 21.77
C GLU A 389 -44.78 1.43 22.49
N ILE A 390 -43.62 1.42 21.83
CA ILE A 390 -42.37 0.96 22.45
C ILE A 390 -41.96 1.89 23.59
N TRP A 391 -42.05 3.22 23.38
CA TRP A 391 -41.79 4.18 24.45
C TRP A 391 -42.69 3.94 25.66
N ALA A 392 -43.98 3.68 25.46
CA ALA A 392 -44.90 3.37 26.55
C ALA A 392 -44.55 2.07 27.31
N ALA A 393 -43.92 1.10 26.64
CA ALA A 393 -43.54 -0.19 27.24
C ALA A 393 -42.20 -0.17 28.01
N LEU A 394 -41.33 0.84 27.81
CA LEU A 394 -40.02 0.91 28.50
C LEU A 394 -40.11 0.97 30.03
N PRO A 395 -41.01 1.77 30.65
CA PRO A 395 -41.14 1.81 32.10
C PRO A 395 -41.53 0.45 32.69
N GLU A 396 -42.50 -0.23 32.06
CA GLU A 396 -42.99 -1.55 32.47
C GLU A 396 -41.88 -2.62 32.39
N ALA A 397 -41.03 -2.51 31.37
CA ALA A 397 -39.87 -3.37 31.17
C ALA A 397 -38.68 -3.10 32.13
N GLY A 398 -38.78 -2.08 33.00
CA GLY A 398 -37.72 -1.68 33.93
C GLY A 398 -36.52 -1.02 33.26
N ILE A 399 -36.69 -0.44 32.08
CA ILE A 399 -35.62 0.22 31.32
C ILE A 399 -35.58 1.71 31.70
N THR A 400 -34.52 2.13 32.38
CA THR A 400 -34.36 3.51 32.88
C THR A 400 -33.65 4.44 31.91
N GLY A 401 -33.12 3.93 30.80
CA GLY A 401 -32.58 4.77 29.74
C GLY A 401 -32.16 3.99 28.50
N VAL A 402 -32.27 4.68 27.37
CA VAL A 402 -32.12 4.14 26.03
C VAL A 402 -31.13 5.00 25.24
N ASP A 403 -30.27 4.32 24.49
CA ASP A 403 -29.37 4.96 23.52
C ASP A 403 -30.07 5.00 22.17
N ILE A 404 -30.22 6.21 21.62
CA ILE A 404 -30.93 6.47 20.38
C ILE A 404 -30.02 7.17 19.37
N PHE A 405 -30.43 7.13 18.11
CA PHE A 405 -29.81 7.91 17.04
C PHE A 405 -30.87 8.29 16.00
N PHE A 406 -30.54 9.24 15.12
CA PHE A 406 -31.48 9.79 14.12
C PHE A 406 -30.91 9.61 12.70
N PRO A 407 -31.21 8.50 12.01
CA PRO A 407 -30.61 8.16 10.71
C PRO A 407 -30.74 9.26 9.65
N ASP A 408 -31.87 9.95 9.57
CA ASP A 408 -32.13 10.95 8.53
C ASP A 408 -31.38 12.28 8.75
N ARG A 409 -31.02 12.56 10.01
CA ARG A 409 -30.38 13.81 10.41
C ARG A 409 -28.87 13.70 10.43
N ASP A 410 -28.34 12.53 10.75
CA ASP A 410 -26.90 12.27 10.74
C ASP A 410 -26.32 12.47 9.33
N ASP A 411 -25.07 12.95 9.27
CA ASP A 411 -24.35 13.15 8.02
C ASP A 411 -24.21 11.85 7.21
N THR A 412 -24.16 10.70 7.89
CA THR A 412 -24.03 9.38 7.26
C THR A 412 -25.33 8.85 6.65
N GLY A 413 -26.48 9.38 7.06
CA GLY A 413 -27.78 9.05 6.51
C GLY A 413 -28.24 7.60 6.78
N VAL A 414 -29.32 7.20 6.10
CA VAL A 414 -29.98 5.88 6.29
C VAL A 414 -29.24 4.68 5.70
N VAL A 415 -28.06 4.86 5.10
CA VAL A 415 -27.43 3.79 4.31
C VAL A 415 -27.00 2.62 5.20
N VAL A 416 -26.39 2.92 6.35
CA VAL A 416 -25.94 1.89 7.30
C VAL A 416 -27.14 1.13 7.87
N THR A 417 -28.23 1.82 8.23
CA THR A 417 -29.43 1.19 8.78
C THR A 417 -30.09 0.24 7.79
N ARG A 418 -30.26 0.66 6.53
CA ARG A 418 -30.80 -0.18 5.44
C ARG A 418 -29.89 -1.37 5.11
N THR A 419 -28.59 -1.21 5.27
CA THR A 419 -27.63 -2.30 5.07
C THR A 419 -27.76 -3.34 6.17
N LEU A 420 -27.88 -2.91 7.44
CA LEU A 420 -28.06 -3.81 8.59
C LEU A 420 -29.40 -4.56 8.56
N ASP A 421 -30.46 -3.94 8.01
CA ASP A 421 -31.76 -4.60 7.81
C ASP A 421 -31.68 -5.78 6.83
N LYS A 422 -30.84 -5.67 5.80
CA LYS A 422 -30.64 -6.71 4.78
C LYS A 422 -29.62 -7.77 5.20
N ASP A 423 -28.84 -7.49 6.24
CA ASP A 423 -27.76 -8.36 6.69
C ASP A 423 -28.28 -9.51 7.55
N SER A 424 -28.25 -10.72 7.00
CA SER A 424 -28.56 -11.94 7.73
C SER A 424 -27.39 -12.45 8.58
N ILE A 425 -26.17 -11.95 8.38
CA ILE A 425 -24.98 -12.36 9.11
C ILE A 425 -24.84 -11.51 10.36
N ARG A 426 -24.70 -12.15 11.52
CA ARG A 426 -24.58 -11.45 12.82
C ARG A 426 -23.21 -11.61 13.46
N SER A 427 -22.41 -12.59 13.04
CA SER A 427 -21.10 -12.88 13.65
C SER A 427 -19.91 -12.54 12.73
N SER A 428 -18.79 -12.16 13.35
CA SER A 428 -17.52 -11.91 12.63
C SER A 428 -16.98 -13.19 11.95
N ARG A 429 -17.17 -14.36 12.57
CA ARG A 429 -16.73 -15.65 12.03
C ARG A 429 -17.45 -16.00 10.73
N GLU A 430 -18.77 -15.87 10.71
CA GLU A 430 -19.58 -16.09 9.50
C GLU A 430 -19.27 -15.05 8.42
N ALA A 431 -19.00 -13.80 8.82
CA ALA A 431 -18.63 -12.75 7.89
C ALA A 431 -17.32 -13.07 7.14
N LEU A 432 -16.29 -13.53 7.86
CA LEU A 432 -15.03 -13.97 7.26
C LEU A 432 -15.24 -15.15 6.28
N ILE A 433 -16.06 -16.12 6.67
CA ILE A 433 -16.42 -17.27 5.83
C ILE A 433 -17.15 -16.82 4.56
N GLU A 434 -18.10 -15.90 4.67
CA GLU A 434 -18.86 -15.40 3.52
C GLU A 434 -17.95 -14.62 2.56
N ILE A 435 -17.07 -13.76 3.08
CA ILE A 435 -16.05 -13.07 2.27
C ILE A 435 -15.17 -14.10 1.55
N TYR A 436 -14.69 -15.13 2.24
CA TYR A 436 -13.89 -16.20 1.62
C TYR A 436 -14.62 -16.86 0.46
N ARG A 437 -15.89 -17.25 0.64
CA ARG A 437 -16.72 -17.85 -0.42
C ARG A 437 -16.89 -16.96 -1.64
N LYS A 438 -17.01 -15.63 -1.46
CA LYS A 438 -17.10 -14.69 -2.59
C LYS A 438 -15.77 -14.55 -3.33
N LEU A 439 -14.64 -14.65 -2.63
CA LEU A 439 -13.31 -14.48 -3.20
C LEU A 439 -12.78 -15.74 -3.88
N ARG A 440 -13.11 -16.92 -3.33
CA ARG A 440 -12.66 -18.24 -3.81
C ARG A 440 -13.86 -19.18 -3.96
N PRO A 441 -14.67 -19.00 -5.01
CA PRO A 441 -15.80 -19.89 -5.26
C PRO A 441 -15.28 -21.29 -5.60
N GLY A 442 -15.60 -22.29 -4.76
CA GLY A 442 -15.21 -23.69 -4.97
C GLY A 442 -14.30 -24.28 -3.89
N ASP A 443 -13.56 -23.44 -3.16
CA ASP A 443 -12.72 -23.89 -2.04
C ASP A 443 -13.58 -24.00 -0.76
N PRO A 444 -13.53 -25.11 -0.01
CA PRO A 444 -14.25 -25.22 1.25
C PRO A 444 -13.70 -24.20 2.27
N PRO A 445 -14.54 -23.30 2.82
CA PRO A 445 -14.08 -22.29 3.76
C PRO A 445 -13.89 -22.90 5.16
N THR A 446 -12.72 -22.66 5.77
CA THR A 446 -12.53 -22.84 7.22
C THR A 446 -12.29 -21.47 7.87
N LEU A 447 -12.58 -21.33 9.16
CA LEU A 447 -12.38 -20.05 9.85
C LEU A 447 -10.92 -19.60 9.79
N GLU A 448 -9.98 -20.53 9.97
CA GLU A 448 -8.55 -20.24 9.94
C GLU A 448 -8.09 -19.76 8.56
N THR A 449 -8.51 -20.46 7.49
CA THR A 449 -8.15 -20.06 6.11
C THR A 449 -8.80 -18.74 5.71
N ALA A 450 -10.03 -18.50 6.13
CA ALA A 450 -10.74 -17.24 5.92
C ALA A 450 -10.07 -16.07 6.65
N THR A 451 -9.71 -16.27 7.92
CA THR A 451 -9.01 -15.26 8.73
C THR A 451 -7.63 -14.94 8.16
N ALA A 452 -6.85 -15.97 7.83
CA ALA A 452 -5.53 -15.80 7.24
C ALA A 452 -5.58 -15.11 5.87
N LEU A 453 -6.61 -15.39 5.05
CA LEU A 453 -6.83 -14.70 3.79
C LEU A 453 -7.15 -13.22 4.02
N PHE A 454 -8.10 -12.92 4.91
CA PHE A 454 -8.52 -11.54 5.20
C PHE A 454 -7.37 -10.70 5.78
N ASN A 455 -6.65 -11.25 6.76
CA ASN A 455 -5.48 -10.57 7.34
C ASN A 455 -4.36 -10.37 6.31
N GLY A 456 -4.12 -11.38 5.48
CA GLY A 456 -3.15 -11.29 4.39
C GLY A 456 -3.51 -10.25 3.32
N MET A 457 -4.78 -9.88 3.16
CA MET A 457 -5.20 -8.90 2.15
C MET A 457 -4.92 -7.45 2.57
N PHE A 458 -4.96 -7.11 3.85
CA PHE A 458 -4.94 -5.70 4.29
C PHE A 458 -3.95 -5.39 5.41
N PHE A 459 -3.65 -6.37 6.28
CA PHE A 459 -2.90 -6.16 7.53
C PHE A 459 -1.49 -6.76 7.50
N ASP A 460 -1.18 -7.62 6.53
CA ASP A 460 0.15 -8.22 6.37
C ASP A 460 1.06 -7.33 5.51
N PRO A 461 2.12 -6.71 6.07
CA PRO A 461 3.03 -5.83 5.31
C PRO A 461 3.76 -6.56 4.18
N ARG A 462 3.91 -7.90 4.27
CA ARG A 462 4.51 -8.71 3.20
C ARG A 462 3.60 -8.83 1.99
N LYS A 463 2.28 -8.62 2.14
CA LYS A 463 1.28 -8.78 1.08
C LYS A 463 0.60 -7.48 0.68
N TYR A 464 0.53 -6.53 1.61
CA TYR A 464 -0.10 -5.23 1.42
C TYR A 464 0.90 -4.10 1.69
N ASP A 465 0.96 -3.13 0.78
CA ASP A 465 1.73 -1.91 0.92
C ASP A 465 0.92 -0.78 0.31
N PHE A 466 0.63 0.25 1.10
CA PHE A 466 -0.08 1.45 0.69
C PHE A 466 0.88 2.56 0.22
N SER A 467 2.19 2.39 0.42
CA SER A 467 3.27 3.36 0.24
C SER A 467 3.14 4.63 1.07
N LYS A 468 4.26 5.34 1.28
CA LYS A 468 4.26 6.66 1.95
C LYS A 468 3.38 7.67 1.21
N VAL A 469 3.41 7.64 -0.13
CA VAL A 469 2.60 8.54 -0.98
C VAL A 469 1.11 8.22 -0.85
N GLY A 470 0.74 6.94 -0.85
CA GLY A 470 -0.67 6.56 -0.66
C GLY A 470 -1.18 6.97 0.71
N ARG A 471 -0.40 6.70 1.78
CA ARG A 471 -0.74 7.12 3.14
C ARG A 471 -0.88 8.64 3.24
N LEU A 472 0.03 9.40 2.65
CA LEU A 472 -0.06 10.86 2.60
C LEU A 472 -1.36 11.34 1.94
N LYS A 473 -1.68 10.82 0.75
CA LYS A 473 -2.90 11.20 0.02
C LYS A 473 -4.17 10.84 0.78
N PHE A 474 -4.17 9.68 1.44
CA PHE A 474 -5.29 9.19 2.24
C PHE A 474 -5.53 10.05 3.48
N ASN A 475 -4.45 10.39 4.19
CA ASN A 475 -4.50 11.29 5.34
C ASN A 475 -5.04 12.66 4.97
N ILE A 476 -4.54 13.27 3.89
CA ILE A 476 -5.01 14.58 3.42
C ILE A 476 -6.50 14.50 3.04
N LYS A 477 -6.93 13.46 2.33
CA LYS A 477 -8.30 13.33 1.85
C LYS A 477 -9.30 13.12 2.99
N LEU A 478 -8.93 12.34 4.00
CA LEU A 478 -9.80 11.96 5.11
C LEU A 478 -9.58 12.77 6.39
N GLY A 479 -8.60 13.68 6.41
CA GLY A 479 -8.25 14.47 7.59
C GLY A 479 -7.63 13.64 8.73
N LEU A 480 -6.81 12.64 8.39
CA LEU A 480 -6.16 11.75 9.37
C LEU A 480 -4.70 12.16 9.62
N GLU A 481 -4.21 11.86 10.82
CA GLU A 481 -2.83 12.18 11.25
C GLU A 481 -1.91 10.95 11.38
N THR A 482 -2.34 9.80 10.84
CA THR A 482 -1.59 8.53 10.94
C THR A 482 -0.18 8.68 10.34
N PRO A 483 0.89 8.20 10.99
CA PRO A 483 2.26 8.35 10.48
C PRO A 483 2.45 7.79 9.06
N LEU A 484 3.26 8.48 8.24
CA LEU A 484 3.54 8.08 6.84
C LEU A 484 4.30 6.74 6.72
N GLU A 485 4.97 6.31 7.79
CA GLU A 485 5.65 5.02 7.86
C GLU A 485 4.66 3.85 8.03
N THR A 486 3.42 4.12 8.46
CA THR A 486 2.37 3.09 8.56
C THR A 486 1.80 2.81 7.17
N ARG A 487 2.37 1.79 6.52
CA ARG A 487 2.05 1.41 5.13
C ARG A 487 0.95 0.35 4.98
N THR A 488 0.46 -0.24 6.06
CA THR A 488 -0.75 -1.06 6.07
C THR A 488 -1.95 -0.20 6.45
N LEU A 489 -3.15 -0.66 6.12
CA LEU A 489 -4.39 -0.03 6.59
C LEU A 489 -4.86 -0.70 7.88
N ASP A 490 -5.53 0.05 8.75
CA ASP A 490 -6.22 -0.49 9.93
C ASP A 490 -7.75 -0.46 9.76
N SER A 491 -8.48 -0.98 10.75
CA SER A 491 -9.94 -0.96 10.73
C SER A 491 -10.52 0.47 10.74
N THR A 492 -9.84 1.41 11.39
CA THR A 492 -10.28 2.81 11.50
C THR A 492 -10.14 3.56 10.17
N ASP A 493 -9.12 3.23 9.37
CA ASP A 493 -8.92 3.74 8.02
C ASP A 493 -10.09 3.37 7.12
N PHE A 494 -10.53 2.11 7.15
CA PHE A 494 -11.68 1.66 6.37
C PHE A 494 -12.98 2.33 6.82
N VAL A 495 -13.16 2.50 8.13
CA VAL A 495 -14.32 3.22 8.69
C VAL A 495 -14.33 4.67 8.25
N ALA A 496 -13.19 5.37 8.32
CA ALA A 496 -13.05 6.75 7.87
C ALA A 496 -13.37 6.87 6.38
N ALA A 497 -12.88 5.94 5.57
CA ALA A 497 -13.14 5.90 4.14
C ALA A 497 -14.63 5.70 3.81
N ILE A 498 -15.31 4.77 4.52
CA ILE A 498 -16.76 4.55 4.38
C ILE A 498 -17.52 5.78 4.88
N ARG A 499 -17.14 6.36 6.02
CA ARG A 499 -17.81 7.53 6.59
C ARG A 499 -17.76 8.69 5.60
N TYR A 500 -16.61 8.98 5.01
CA TYR A 500 -16.48 10.03 3.99
C TYR A 500 -17.38 9.74 2.77
N LEU A 501 -17.43 8.47 2.30
CA LEU A 501 -18.34 8.09 1.20
C LEU A 501 -19.80 8.44 1.50
N LEU A 502 -20.27 8.10 2.70
CA LEU A 502 -21.66 8.32 3.11
C LEU A 502 -22.00 9.82 3.20
N LYS A 503 -21.05 10.63 3.70
CA LYS A 503 -21.18 12.09 3.82
C LYS A 503 -21.32 12.81 2.47
N LEU A 504 -20.75 12.27 1.40
CA LEU A 504 -20.85 12.86 0.05
C LEU A 504 -22.30 13.01 -0.42
N ARG A 505 -23.23 12.15 0.04
CA ARG A 505 -24.65 12.25 -0.31
C ARG A 505 -25.31 13.52 0.22
N LYS A 506 -24.85 14.01 1.37
CA LYS A 506 -25.30 15.27 1.98
C LYS A 506 -24.50 16.48 1.47
N ASN A 507 -23.71 16.29 0.40
CA ASN A 507 -22.78 17.28 -0.15
C ASN A 507 -21.70 17.72 0.84
N ILE A 508 -21.35 16.85 1.80
CA ILE A 508 -20.28 17.08 2.76
C ILE A 508 -19.02 16.41 2.22
N GLY A 509 -18.10 17.20 1.68
CA GLY A 509 -16.89 16.75 1.01
C GLY A 509 -16.94 16.89 -0.52
N THR A 510 -15.88 16.46 -1.20
CA THR A 510 -15.74 16.56 -2.66
C THR A 510 -15.34 15.23 -3.30
N VAL A 511 -15.80 15.03 -4.54
CA VAL A 511 -15.38 13.93 -5.41
C VAL A 511 -14.06 14.25 -6.11
N ASP A 512 -13.35 13.20 -6.51
CA ASP A 512 -12.04 13.25 -7.13
C ASP A 512 -12.15 13.07 -8.65
N ASP A 513 -11.33 13.81 -9.39
CA ASP A 513 -11.06 13.51 -10.80
C ASP A 513 -9.90 12.52 -10.88
N ILE A 514 -10.21 11.28 -11.25
CA ILE A 514 -9.24 10.19 -11.34
C ILE A 514 -8.27 10.36 -12.52
N ASP A 515 -8.63 11.17 -13.52
CA ASP A 515 -7.80 11.45 -14.68
C ASP A 515 -6.84 12.63 -14.46
N HIS A 516 -7.03 13.39 -13.39
CA HIS A 516 -6.08 14.42 -12.97
C HIS A 516 -4.67 13.84 -12.78
N LEU A 517 -3.64 14.50 -13.34
CA LEU A 517 -2.26 14.00 -13.31
C LEU A 517 -1.72 13.81 -11.89
N GLY A 518 -2.16 14.61 -10.91
CA GLY A 518 -1.82 14.40 -9.50
C GLY A 518 -2.37 13.09 -8.89
N ASN A 519 -3.33 12.46 -9.55
CA ASN A 519 -3.89 11.14 -9.23
C ASN A 519 -3.31 10.01 -10.07
N ARG A 520 -2.45 10.36 -11.03
CA ARG A 520 -1.69 9.44 -11.86
C ARG A 520 -0.22 9.45 -11.45
N ARG A 521 0.48 8.35 -11.71
CA ARG A 521 1.94 8.31 -11.58
C ARG A 521 2.54 7.46 -12.69
N VAL A 522 3.79 7.74 -12.99
CA VAL A 522 4.56 7.04 -14.02
C VAL A 522 5.32 5.88 -13.38
N ARG A 523 5.16 4.65 -13.88
CA ARG A 523 6.10 3.54 -13.62
C ARG A 523 7.11 3.52 -14.75
N ALA A 524 8.37 3.70 -14.39
CA ALA A 524 9.48 3.44 -15.31
C ALA A 524 9.86 1.96 -15.30
N VAL A 525 10.75 1.56 -16.21
CA VAL A 525 11.13 0.16 -16.44
C VAL A 525 11.56 -0.60 -15.17
N GLY A 526 12.29 0.05 -14.27
CA GLY A 526 12.80 -0.59 -13.05
C GLY A 526 11.68 -1.03 -12.11
N GLU A 527 10.68 -0.17 -11.88
CA GLU A 527 9.53 -0.50 -11.03
C GLU A 527 8.64 -1.58 -11.68
N LEU A 528 8.50 -1.54 -13.01
CA LEU A 528 7.75 -2.57 -13.74
C LEU A 528 8.39 -3.95 -13.57
N LEU A 529 9.72 -4.03 -13.73
CA LEU A 529 10.45 -5.27 -13.54
C LEU A 529 10.53 -5.72 -12.09
N GLU A 530 10.64 -4.80 -11.14
CA GLU A 530 10.61 -5.12 -9.72
C GLU A 530 9.36 -5.94 -9.38
N ASN A 531 8.20 -5.53 -9.91
CA ASN A 531 6.95 -6.24 -9.72
C ASN A 531 6.94 -7.62 -10.39
N GLN A 532 7.46 -7.74 -11.62
CA GLN A 532 7.53 -9.03 -12.32
C GLN A 532 8.49 -10.01 -11.63
N PHE A 533 9.64 -9.52 -11.18
CA PHE A 533 10.62 -10.30 -10.42
C PHE A 533 10.01 -10.81 -9.11
N ARG A 534 9.26 -9.95 -8.41
CA ARG A 534 8.56 -10.30 -7.17
C ARG A 534 7.52 -11.39 -7.38
N ILE A 535 6.71 -11.30 -8.44
CA ILE A 535 5.74 -12.35 -8.80
C ILE A 535 6.47 -13.69 -9.03
N GLY A 536 7.61 -13.64 -9.72
CA GLY A 536 8.47 -14.80 -9.92
C GLY A 536 9.01 -15.39 -8.60
N LEU A 537 9.50 -14.55 -7.69
CA LEU A 537 10.01 -14.99 -6.39
C LEU A 537 8.91 -15.57 -5.50
N VAL A 538 7.70 -15.01 -5.47
CA VAL A 538 6.59 -15.57 -4.68
C VAL A 538 6.20 -16.96 -5.17
N ARG A 539 6.24 -17.20 -6.49
CA ARG A 539 6.04 -18.55 -7.06
C ARG A 539 7.17 -19.50 -6.62
N MET A 540 8.40 -19.02 -6.62
CA MET A 540 9.57 -19.78 -6.16
C MET A 540 9.51 -20.08 -4.66
N GLU A 541 9.08 -19.13 -3.83
CA GLU A 541 8.92 -19.28 -2.38
C GLU A 541 8.01 -20.45 -2.04
N ARG A 542 6.85 -20.52 -2.71
CA ARG A 542 5.92 -21.63 -2.54
C ARG A 542 6.56 -22.97 -2.87
N ALA A 543 7.27 -23.05 -3.99
CA ALA A 543 7.96 -24.27 -4.41
C ALA A 543 9.10 -24.66 -3.44
N ILE A 544 9.83 -23.69 -2.89
CA ILE A 544 10.89 -23.91 -1.88
C ILE A 544 10.26 -24.45 -0.58
N LYS A 545 9.17 -23.86 -0.09
CA LYS A 545 8.45 -24.34 1.10
C LYS A 545 7.94 -25.77 0.96
N GLU A 546 7.35 -26.07 -0.19
CA GLU A 546 6.87 -27.43 -0.50
C GLU A 546 8.05 -28.42 -0.56
N LYS A 547 9.15 -28.07 -1.26
CA LYS A 547 10.36 -28.90 -1.31
C LYS A 547 10.99 -29.15 0.06
N MET A 548 11.14 -28.10 0.88
CA MET A 548 11.76 -28.23 2.21
C MET A 548 10.97 -29.19 3.10
N SER A 549 9.65 -29.25 2.93
CA SER A 549 8.78 -30.09 3.76
C SER A 549 8.80 -31.56 3.36
N VAL A 550 9.14 -31.85 2.10
CA VAL A 550 9.23 -33.21 1.54
C VAL A 550 10.64 -33.80 1.69
N TYR A 551 11.66 -32.96 1.77
CA TYR A 551 13.05 -33.40 1.84
C TYR A 551 13.31 -34.20 3.13
N GLN A 552 13.58 -35.50 3.00
CA GLN A 552 13.68 -36.43 4.13
C GLN A 552 14.92 -36.19 5.00
N GLU A 553 16.06 -35.82 4.39
CA GLU A 553 17.32 -35.54 5.08
C GLU A 553 17.81 -34.12 4.81
N MET A 554 17.29 -33.15 5.55
CA MET A 554 17.68 -31.75 5.37
C MET A 554 19.18 -31.51 5.59
N SER A 555 19.84 -32.34 6.42
CA SER A 555 21.26 -32.21 6.76
C SER A 555 22.21 -32.44 5.57
N THR A 556 21.78 -33.09 4.50
CA THR A 556 22.60 -33.28 3.29
C THR A 556 22.27 -32.27 2.19
N ALA A 557 21.10 -31.65 2.24
CA ALA A 557 20.65 -30.67 1.26
C ALA A 557 21.60 -29.47 1.15
N MET A 558 21.80 -28.98 -0.07
CA MET A 558 22.49 -27.72 -0.37
C MET A 558 21.49 -26.66 -0.87
N PRO A 559 21.77 -25.35 -0.73
CA PRO A 559 20.85 -24.30 -1.18
C PRO A 559 20.40 -24.44 -2.65
N HIS A 560 21.29 -24.85 -3.56
CA HIS A 560 20.96 -25.04 -4.97
C HIS A 560 19.95 -26.18 -5.25
N ASP A 561 19.82 -27.18 -4.37
CA ASP A 561 18.84 -28.26 -4.52
C ASP A 561 17.40 -27.76 -4.30
N LEU A 562 17.27 -26.78 -3.40
CA LEU A 562 16.00 -26.21 -2.97
C LEU A 562 15.55 -25.09 -3.92
N VAL A 563 16.50 -24.27 -4.38
CA VAL A 563 16.22 -23.07 -5.19
C VAL A 563 16.10 -23.42 -6.67
N ASN A 564 14.97 -23.08 -7.28
CA ASN A 564 14.78 -23.16 -8.73
C ASN A 564 14.37 -21.80 -9.27
N ALA A 565 15.28 -21.12 -9.97
CA ALA A 565 15.06 -19.79 -10.50
C ALA A 565 14.22 -19.74 -11.79
N LYS A 566 13.85 -20.88 -12.38
CA LYS A 566 13.04 -20.93 -13.62
C LYS A 566 11.76 -20.09 -13.55
N PRO A 567 10.95 -20.09 -12.47
CA PRO A 567 9.75 -19.26 -12.37
C PRO A 567 10.05 -17.76 -12.41
N VAL A 568 11.19 -17.34 -11.84
CA VAL A 568 11.64 -15.94 -11.82
C VAL A 568 12.04 -15.52 -13.23
N MET A 569 12.92 -16.28 -13.87
CA MET A 569 13.39 -15.97 -15.23
C MET A 569 12.29 -16.09 -16.27
N ALA A 570 11.30 -16.97 -16.07
CA ALA A 570 10.13 -17.04 -16.92
C ALA A 570 9.32 -15.73 -16.88
N ALA A 571 9.08 -15.17 -15.69
CA ALA A 571 8.36 -13.90 -15.56
C ALA A 571 9.10 -12.73 -16.23
N ILE A 572 10.43 -12.67 -16.12
CA ILE A 572 11.25 -11.66 -16.79
C ILE A 572 11.20 -11.83 -18.31
N ARG A 573 11.37 -13.06 -18.82
CA ARG A 573 11.30 -13.34 -20.26
C ARG A 573 9.92 -13.05 -20.84
N GLU A 574 8.86 -13.36 -20.11
CA GLU A 574 7.48 -13.02 -20.50
C GLU A 574 7.31 -11.50 -20.58
N PHE A 575 7.81 -10.76 -19.58
CA PHE A 575 7.75 -9.30 -19.61
C PHE A 575 8.47 -8.71 -20.84
N PHE A 576 9.70 -9.12 -21.12
CA PHE A 576 10.44 -8.60 -22.27
C PHE A 576 9.97 -9.15 -23.62
N GLY A 577 9.32 -10.31 -23.62
CA GLY A 577 8.90 -11.01 -24.84
C GLY A 577 7.49 -10.66 -25.30
N SER A 578 6.51 -10.70 -24.40
CA SER A 578 5.08 -10.63 -24.71
C SER A 578 4.33 -9.48 -24.05
N SER A 579 4.97 -8.69 -23.18
CA SER A 579 4.32 -7.52 -22.57
C SER A 579 3.94 -6.47 -23.60
N GLN A 580 2.74 -5.90 -23.46
CA GLN A 580 2.30 -4.74 -24.24
C GLN A 580 3.20 -3.50 -24.06
N LEU A 581 3.94 -3.44 -22.94
CA LEU A 581 4.87 -2.36 -22.64
C LEU A 581 6.24 -2.56 -23.29
N SER A 582 6.56 -3.77 -23.77
CA SER A 582 7.80 -4.08 -24.45
C SER A 582 7.56 -4.05 -25.96
N GLN A 583 7.89 -2.94 -26.60
CA GLN A 583 7.60 -2.69 -28.00
C GLN A 583 8.86 -2.77 -28.86
N PHE A 584 8.71 -3.09 -30.14
CA PHE A 584 9.77 -2.93 -31.13
C PHE A 584 10.05 -1.43 -31.29
N MET A 585 11.34 -1.06 -31.25
CA MET A 585 11.75 0.31 -31.51
C MET A 585 11.56 0.69 -32.98
#